data_AF-A0A0G1R4P6-F1
#
_entry.id   AF-A0A0G1R4P6-F1
#
_cell.length_a   1.000
_cell.length_b   1.000
_cell.length_c   1.000
_cell.angle_alpha   90.00
_cell.angle_beta   90.00
_cell.angle_gamma   90.00
#
_symmetry.space_group_name_H-M   'P 1'
#
loop_
_entity.id
_entity.type
_entity.pdbx_description
1 polymer ?
#
loop_
_entity_poly.entity_id
_entity_poly.type
_entity_poly.pdbx_seq_one_letter_code
_entity_poly.pdbx_strand_id
1 'polypeptide(L)'
;MLFKTSSFYNQDIRVFGGFWGPKLFVNGSWQSGPYIRKLWNHAFRKFKIDTFKNIRTILILGVGGGTVIELLARRHPNATITAVDIDETIIDIARRYFHADTITNLRVVCGDAKVFVRSGNRYDLVIVDLFIGPKIPEFVSLPSFQKDLYRITKSDGYCCINYLREIMPE
;
A
#
# COMPACT_ATOMS: atom_id res chain seq x y z
N MET A 1 7.41 -16.01 16.63
CA MET A 1 6.18 -15.34 16.19
C MET A 1 5.78 -14.37 17.29
N LEU A 2 5.41 -13.13 16.97
CA LEU A 2 5.11 -12.08 17.97
C LEU A 2 3.60 -11.90 18.20
N PHE A 3 2.80 -12.04 17.15
CA PHE A 3 1.36 -11.82 17.21
C PHE A 3 0.67 -12.66 16.14
N LYS A 4 -0.55 -13.12 16.44
CA LYS A 4 -1.42 -13.82 15.49
C LYS A 4 -2.86 -13.40 15.76
N THR A 5 -3.61 -13.12 14.69
CA THR A 5 -5.04 -12.76 14.74
C THR A 5 -5.72 -13.08 13.41
N SER A 6 -7.00 -12.80 13.33
CA SER A 6 -7.78 -12.72 12.09
C SER A 6 -8.66 -11.47 12.13
N SER A 7 -9.31 -11.19 11.00
CA SER A 7 -10.31 -10.14 10.80
C SER A 7 -11.39 -10.65 9.85
N PHE A 8 -12.41 -9.82 9.59
CA PHE A 8 -13.43 -10.11 8.58
C PHE A 8 -12.81 -10.31 7.17
N TYR A 9 -11.79 -9.51 6.83
CA TYR A 9 -11.15 -9.53 5.51
C TYR A 9 -10.02 -10.55 5.41
N ASN A 10 -9.33 -10.84 6.52
CA ASN A 10 -8.13 -11.67 6.53
C ASN A 10 -8.19 -12.73 7.64
N GLN A 11 -8.25 -14.01 7.25
CA GLN A 11 -8.48 -15.13 8.17
C GLN A 11 -7.22 -15.62 8.89
N ASP A 12 -6.03 -15.28 8.39
CA ASP A 12 -4.75 -15.62 9.03
C ASP A 12 -3.76 -14.46 8.93
N ILE A 13 -3.65 -13.66 9.98
CA ILE A 13 -2.70 -12.55 10.10
C ILE A 13 -1.66 -12.91 11.15
N ARG A 14 -0.37 -12.84 10.79
CA ARG A 14 0.74 -13.17 11.69
C ARG A 14 1.84 -12.12 11.59
N VAL A 15 2.32 -11.68 12.74
CA VAL A 15 3.52 -10.84 12.86
C VAL A 15 4.65 -11.69 13.40
N PHE A 16 5.79 -11.63 12.72
CA PHE A 16 7.02 -12.30 13.13
C PHE A 16 8.08 -11.25 13.46
N GLY A 17 8.75 -11.40 14.59
CA GLY A 17 9.97 -10.68 14.88
C GLY A 17 11.14 -11.24 14.09
N GLY A 18 12.25 -10.51 14.09
CA GLY A 18 13.49 -10.95 13.49
C GLY A 18 14.57 -9.89 13.62
N PHE A 19 15.80 -10.29 13.34
CA PHE A 19 16.97 -9.42 13.38
C PHE A 19 16.82 -8.17 12.50
N TRP A 20 16.11 -8.29 11.38
CA TRP A 20 15.88 -7.22 10.41
C TRP A 20 14.59 -6.43 10.63
N GLY A 21 14.00 -6.55 11.83
CA GLY A 21 12.70 -5.97 12.17
C GLY A 21 11.52 -6.92 11.92
N PRO A 22 10.29 -6.44 12.18
CA PRO A 22 9.10 -7.25 12.08
C PRO A 22 8.72 -7.57 10.64
N LYS A 23 7.95 -8.65 10.46
CA LYS A 23 7.44 -9.13 9.17
C LYS A 23 5.97 -9.50 9.30
N LEU A 24 5.17 -9.12 8.32
CA LEU A 24 3.73 -9.37 8.25
C LEU A 24 3.44 -10.46 7.22
N PHE A 25 2.70 -11.47 7.65
CA PHE A 25 2.19 -12.54 6.82
C PHE A 25 0.67 -12.57 6.91
N VAL A 26 -0.01 -12.59 5.76
CA VAL A 26 -1.48 -12.51 5.68
C VAL A 26 -1.98 -13.53 4.66
N ASN A 27 -2.85 -14.43 5.10
CA ASN A 27 -3.53 -15.44 4.26
C ASN A 27 -2.58 -16.16 3.27
N GLY A 28 -1.41 -16.60 3.72
CA GLY A 28 -0.45 -17.30 2.85
C GLY A 28 0.60 -16.43 2.18
N SER A 29 0.51 -15.09 2.28
CA SER A 29 1.39 -14.15 1.57
C SER A 29 2.18 -13.24 2.51
N TRP A 30 3.46 -13.00 2.21
CA TRP A 30 4.26 -12.00 2.91
C TRP A 30 3.90 -10.60 2.40
N GLN A 31 3.45 -9.72 3.30
CA GLN A 31 3.08 -8.33 2.98
C GLN A 31 4.10 -7.31 3.51
N SER A 32 5.10 -7.74 4.28
CA SER A 32 6.26 -6.92 4.63
C SER A 32 7.51 -7.76 4.89
N GLY A 33 8.62 -7.07 5.14
CA GLY A 33 9.92 -7.67 5.44
C GLY A 33 10.97 -7.41 4.35
N PRO A 34 12.19 -7.97 4.52
CA PRO A 34 13.34 -7.65 3.66
C PRO A 34 13.10 -7.95 2.18
N TYR A 35 12.42 -9.06 1.87
CA TYR A 35 12.11 -9.43 0.49
C TYR A 35 11.16 -8.42 -0.18
N ILE A 36 10.04 -8.10 0.47
CA ILE A 36 9.05 -7.13 -0.03
C ILE A 36 9.66 -5.75 -0.20
N ARG A 37 10.50 -5.32 0.76
CA ARG A 37 11.27 -4.07 0.65
C ARG A 37 12.22 -4.07 -0.54
N LYS A 38 12.92 -5.18 -0.78
CA LYS A 38 13.84 -5.32 -1.93
C LYS A 38 13.07 -5.25 -3.26
N LEU A 39 11.91 -5.91 -3.34
CA LEU A 39 11.01 -5.85 -4.49
C LEU A 39 10.60 -4.40 -4.79
N TRP A 40 10.10 -3.68 -3.80
CA TRP A 40 9.64 -2.30 -3.97
C TRP A 40 10.77 -1.33 -4.34
N ASN A 41 11.94 -1.43 -3.69
CA ASN A 41 13.09 -0.62 -4.10
C ASN A 41 13.54 -0.93 -5.54
N HIS A 42 13.47 -2.19 -5.96
CA HIS A 42 13.74 -2.55 -7.35
C HIS A 42 12.72 -1.91 -8.30
N ALA A 43 11.43 -2.01 -8.00
CA ALA A 43 10.36 -1.41 -8.79
C ALA A 43 10.53 0.12 -8.90
N PHE A 44 10.79 0.79 -7.77
CA PHE A 44 10.97 2.23 -7.73
C PHE A 44 12.12 2.70 -8.61
N ARG A 45 13.27 2.00 -8.55
CA ARG A 45 14.40 2.29 -9.43
C ARG A 45 14.10 1.98 -10.90
N LYS A 46 13.51 0.81 -11.18
CA LYS A 46 13.23 0.35 -12.56
C LYS A 46 12.27 1.28 -13.28
N PHE A 47 11.21 1.71 -12.60
CA PHE A 47 10.20 2.63 -13.12
C PHE A 47 10.52 4.10 -12.85
N LYS A 48 11.72 4.39 -12.30
CA LYS A 48 12.20 5.74 -11.99
C LYS A 48 11.25 6.56 -11.09
N ILE A 49 10.47 5.89 -10.25
CA ILE A 49 9.59 6.53 -9.24
C ILE A 49 10.43 7.40 -8.30
N ASP A 50 11.66 6.96 -7.99
CA ASP A 50 12.63 7.72 -7.20
C ASP A 50 12.99 9.10 -7.81
N THR A 51 12.70 9.32 -9.08
CA THR A 51 13.05 10.55 -9.81
C THR A 51 11.86 11.49 -10.00
N PHE A 52 10.65 11.10 -9.56
CA PHE A 52 9.47 11.94 -9.69
C PHE A 52 9.66 13.26 -8.94
N LYS A 53 9.48 14.37 -9.66
CA LYS A 53 9.64 15.72 -9.12
C LYS A 53 8.29 16.27 -8.66
N ASN A 54 8.32 17.24 -7.75
CA ASN A 54 7.15 18.00 -7.29
C ASN A 54 6.01 17.17 -6.66
N ILE A 55 6.31 15.97 -6.13
CA ILE A 55 5.32 15.17 -5.39
C ILE A 55 5.05 15.82 -4.03
N ARG A 56 3.82 16.31 -3.82
CA ARG A 56 3.37 16.94 -2.57
C ARG A 56 2.19 16.22 -1.92
N THR A 57 1.44 15.44 -2.68
CA THR A 57 0.24 14.72 -2.26
C THR A 57 0.30 13.30 -2.79
N ILE A 58 0.33 12.33 -1.88
CA ILE A 58 0.46 10.91 -2.19
C ILE A 58 -0.77 10.18 -1.64
N LEU A 59 -1.40 9.35 -2.48
CA LEU A 59 -2.40 8.38 -2.06
C LEU A 59 -1.84 6.98 -2.19
N ILE A 60 -2.00 6.16 -1.15
CA ILE A 60 -1.67 4.75 -1.16
C ILE A 60 -2.94 3.97 -0.82
N LEU A 61 -3.37 3.07 -1.71
CA LEU A 61 -4.48 2.16 -1.49
C LEU A 61 -3.92 0.81 -1.05
N GLY A 62 -4.11 0.46 0.22
CA GLY A 62 -3.47 -0.64 0.93
C GLY A 62 -2.43 -0.12 1.93
N VAL A 63 -2.50 -0.56 3.19
CA VAL A 63 -1.51 -0.24 4.24
C VAL A 63 -0.54 -1.41 4.43
N GLY A 64 -1.07 -2.63 4.57
CA GLY A 64 -0.26 -3.82 4.86
C GLY A 64 0.68 -3.61 6.05
N GLY A 65 1.95 -3.98 5.91
CA GLY A 65 2.99 -3.69 6.92
C GLY A 65 3.67 -2.33 6.74
N GLY A 66 3.14 -1.42 5.92
CA GLY A 66 3.64 -0.05 5.76
C GLY A 66 4.92 0.11 4.92
N THR A 67 5.37 -0.93 4.21
CA THR A 67 6.63 -0.88 3.44
C THR A 67 6.66 0.25 2.43
N VAL A 68 5.62 0.37 1.59
CA VAL A 68 5.52 1.43 0.58
C VAL A 68 5.41 2.80 1.22
N ILE A 69 4.61 2.90 2.29
CA ILE A 69 4.40 4.12 3.06
C ILE A 69 5.75 4.67 3.56
N GLU A 70 6.55 3.87 4.26
CA GLU A 70 7.85 4.30 4.77
C GLU A 70 8.82 4.67 3.64
N LEU A 71 8.87 3.88 2.56
CA LEU A 71 9.74 4.18 1.42
C LEU A 71 9.42 5.53 0.78
N LEU A 72 8.13 5.88 0.64
CA LEU A 72 7.70 7.15 0.07
C LEU A 72 7.83 8.31 1.07
N ALA A 73 7.54 8.09 2.35
CA ALA A 73 7.71 9.11 3.40
C ALA A 73 9.15 9.61 3.48
N ARG A 74 10.14 8.69 3.37
CA ARG A 74 11.56 9.05 3.40
C ARG A 74 12.02 9.78 2.14
N ARG A 75 11.42 9.49 0.99
CA ARG A 75 11.78 10.10 -0.31
C ARG A 75 11.12 11.46 -0.52
N HIS A 76 9.91 11.61 0.00
CA HIS A 76 9.12 12.83 -0.10
C HIS A 76 8.75 13.33 1.31
N PRO A 77 9.74 13.77 2.13
CA PRO A 77 9.49 14.18 3.51
C PRO A 77 8.54 15.37 3.63
N ASN A 78 8.43 16.19 2.56
CA ASN A 78 7.53 17.34 2.50
C ASN A 78 6.17 17.03 1.87
N ALA A 79 5.92 15.80 1.42
CA ALA A 79 4.63 15.41 0.87
C ALA A 79 3.68 14.95 1.97
N THR A 80 2.39 15.22 1.81
CA THR A 80 1.35 14.60 2.62
C THR A 80 0.99 13.24 2.05
N ILE A 81 1.02 12.20 2.87
CA ILE A 81 0.67 10.84 2.49
C ILE A 81 -0.67 10.47 3.11
N THR A 82 -1.62 10.02 2.29
CA THR A 82 -2.83 9.36 2.77
C THR A 82 -2.77 7.90 2.39
N ALA A 83 -2.84 7.00 3.38
CA ALA A 83 -2.94 5.57 3.17
C ALA A 83 -4.33 5.08 3.56
N VAL A 84 -4.96 4.26 2.73
CA VAL A 84 -6.33 3.76 2.91
C VAL A 84 -6.29 2.25 2.99
N ASP A 85 -6.81 1.67 4.06
CA ASP A 85 -6.98 0.22 4.18
C ASP A 85 -8.39 -0.07 4.70
N ILE A 86 -8.99 -1.16 4.23
CA ILE A 86 -10.33 -1.55 4.65
C ILE A 86 -10.31 -2.31 5.98
N ASP A 87 -9.15 -2.89 6.33
CA ASP A 87 -8.99 -3.73 7.51
C ASP A 87 -8.35 -2.96 8.66
N GLU A 88 -9.16 -2.55 9.63
CA GLU A 88 -8.70 -1.87 10.85
C GLU A 88 -7.65 -2.70 11.61
N THR A 89 -7.73 -4.04 11.54
CA THR A 89 -6.74 -4.92 12.19
C THR A 89 -5.36 -4.76 11.56
N ILE A 90 -5.29 -4.59 10.23
CA ILE A 90 -4.04 -4.34 9.52
C ILE A 90 -3.48 -2.97 9.87
N ILE A 91 -4.33 -1.95 9.95
CA ILE A 91 -3.94 -0.59 10.36
C ILE A 91 -3.33 -0.61 11.77
N ASP A 92 -3.97 -1.28 12.71
CA ASP A 92 -3.48 -1.39 14.09
C ASP A 92 -2.14 -2.14 14.17
N ILE A 93 -1.98 -3.20 13.37
CA ILE A 93 -0.70 -3.90 13.26
C ILE A 93 0.39 -3.00 12.68
N ALA A 94 0.08 -2.23 11.63
CA ALA A 94 1.01 -1.30 11.02
C ALA A 94 1.49 -0.23 12.02
N ARG A 95 0.59 0.29 12.86
CA ARG A 95 0.95 1.21 13.95
C ARG A 95 1.82 0.52 15.00
N ARG A 96 1.31 -0.56 15.60
CA ARG A 96 1.93 -1.22 16.77
C ARG A 96 3.28 -1.87 16.48
N TYR A 97 3.42 -2.51 15.32
CA TYR A 97 4.59 -3.32 15.01
C TYR A 97 5.49 -2.66 13.95
N PHE A 98 4.95 -1.81 13.08
CA PHE A 98 5.73 -1.20 11.98
C PHE A 98 5.90 0.31 12.14
N HIS A 99 5.50 0.86 13.29
CA HIS A 99 5.72 2.26 13.67
C HIS A 99 5.12 3.26 12.67
N ALA A 100 4.01 2.90 12.01
CA ALA A 100 3.36 3.77 11.04
C ALA A 100 2.87 5.09 11.68
N ASP A 101 2.55 5.08 12.98
CA ASP A 101 2.19 6.25 13.78
C ASP A 101 3.34 7.25 13.99
N THR A 102 4.59 6.80 13.85
CA THR A 102 5.78 7.68 13.95
C THR A 102 6.05 8.47 12.67
N ILE A 103 5.36 8.16 11.57
CA ILE A 103 5.52 8.84 10.27
C ILE A 103 4.70 10.13 10.30
N THR A 104 5.36 11.26 10.51
CA THR A 104 4.72 12.56 10.79
C THR A 104 3.89 13.11 9.63
N ASN A 105 4.20 12.72 8.40
CA ASN A 105 3.48 13.15 7.20
C ASN A 105 2.46 12.13 6.69
N LEU A 106 2.11 11.13 7.51
CA LEU A 106 1.14 10.09 7.17
C LEU A 106 -0.21 10.32 7.85
N ARG A 107 -1.28 10.26 7.04
CA ARG A 107 -2.65 10.06 7.50
C ARG A 107 -3.14 8.68 7.07
N VAL A 108 -3.55 7.84 8.02
CA VAL A 108 -4.16 6.55 7.74
C VAL A 108 -5.68 6.65 7.86
N VAL A 109 -6.40 6.14 6.87
CA VAL A 109 -7.86 6.11 6.81
C VAL A 109 -8.33 4.66 6.74
N CYS A 110 -9.21 4.27 7.66
CA CYS A 110 -9.92 3.00 7.58
C CYS A 110 -11.11 3.16 6.62
N GLY A 111 -11.11 2.44 5.49
CA GLY A 111 -12.20 2.51 4.51
C GLY A 111 -11.95 1.73 3.22
N ASP A 112 -13.03 1.53 2.45
CA ASP A 112 -12.96 0.86 1.15
C ASP A 112 -12.32 1.78 0.10
N ALA A 113 -11.22 1.31 -0.50
CA ALA A 113 -10.53 2.00 -1.58
C ALA A 113 -11.46 2.37 -2.75
N LYS A 114 -12.41 1.51 -3.14
CA LYS A 114 -13.40 1.79 -4.21
C LYS A 114 -14.24 3.02 -3.91
N VAL A 115 -14.59 3.21 -2.63
CA VAL A 115 -15.41 4.34 -2.19
C VAL A 115 -14.52 5.58 -2.06
N PHE A 116 -13.32 5.43 -1.49
CA PHE A 116 -12.41 6.53 -1.23
C PHE A 116 -11.98 7.27 -2.52
N VAL A 117 -11.70 6.53 -3.61
CA VAL A 117 -11.29 7.12 -4.90
C VAL A 117 -12.42 7.89 -5.62
N ARG A 118 -13.65 7.80 -5.14
CA ARG A 118 -14.78 8.60 -5.64
C ARG A 118 -14.82 10.01 -5.05
N SER A 119 -13.94 10.31 -4.09
CA SER A 119 -13.75 11.66 -3.60
C SER A 119 -13.24 12.61 -4.71
N GLY A 120 -13.41 13.92 -4.51
CA GLY A 120 -12.99 14.96 -5.45
C GLY A 120 -11.52 15.36 -5.35
N ASN A 121 -10.74 14.76 -4.44
CA ASN A 121 -9.34 15.11 -4.23
C ASN A 121 -8.46 14.58 -5.37
N ARG A 122 -7.40 15.32 -5.68
CA ARG A 122 -6.40 14.92 -6.68
C ARG A 122 -5.00 14.83 -6.08
N TYR A 123 -4.22 13.84 -6.51
CA TYR A 123 -2.91 13.48 -5.97
C TYR A 123 -1.82 13.56 -7.04
N ASP A 124 -0.60 13.92 -6.63
CA ASP A 124 0.59 13.91 -7.49
C ASP A 124 1.08 12.47 -7.73
N LEU A 125 0.88 11.58 -6.76
CA LEU A 125 1.23 10.17 -6.86
C LEU A 125 0.12 9.31 -6.25
N VAL A 126 -0.37 8.33 -7.01
CA VAL A 126 -1.30 7.30 -6.55
C VAL A 126 -0.61 5.94 -6.65
N ILE A 127 -0.52 5.21 -5.54
CA ILE A 127 -0.07 3.81 -5.51
C ILE A 127 -1.26 2.91 -5.17
N VAL A 128 -1.53 1.93 -6.01
CA VAL A 128 -2.51 0.88 -5.75
C VAL A 128 -1.77 -0.40 -5.37
N ASP A 129 -1.84 -0.80 -4.11
CA ASP A 129 -1.20 -1.99 -3.53
C ASP A 129 -2.22 -2.82 -2.74
N LEU A 130 -3.29 -3.21 -3.45
CA LEU A 130 -4.47 -3.85 -2.84
C LEU A 130 -4.41 -5.37 -3.00
N PHE A 131 -4.34 -6.08 -1.87
CA PHE A 131 -4.31 -7.54 -1.83
C PHE A 131 -5.18 -8.09 -0.67
N ILE A 132 -5.88 -9.19 -0.94
CA ILE A 132 -6.51 -10.04 0.08
C ILE A 132 -5.78 -11.38 0.02
N GLY A 133 -4.86 -11.60 0.95
CA GLY A 133 -3.87 -12.68 0.82
C GLY A 133 -3.01 -12.53 -0.44
N PRO A 134 -2.96 -13.53 -1.34
CA PRO A 134 -2.23 -13.43 -2.60
C PRO A 134 -3.02 -12.79 -3.75
N LYS A 135 -4.33 -12.53 -3.56
CA LYS A 135 -5.23 -12.11 -4.66
C LYS A 135 -5.40 -10.60 -4.70
N ILE A 136 -5.40 -10.06 -5.91
CA ILE A 136 -5.84 -8.68 -6.16
C ILE A 136 -7.37 -8.68 -6.23
N PRO A 137 -8.06 -7.75 -5.55
CA PRO A 137 -9.50 -7.61 -5.70
C PRO A 137 -9.90 -7.35 -7.15
N GLU A 138 -10.89 -8.09 -7.67
CA GLU A 138 -11.31 -8.03 -9.09
C GLU A 138 -11.65 -6.61 -9.57
N PHE A 139 -12.17 -5.78 -8.66
CA PHE A 139 -12.54 -4.41 -8.99
C PHE A 139 -11.37 -3.54 -9.46
N VAL A 140 -10.13 -3.89 -9.09
CA VAL A 140 -8.94 -3.15 -9.49
C VAL A 140 -8.81 -3.12 -11.02
N SER A 141 -9.26 -4.17 -11.69
CA SER A 141 -9.21 -4.29 -13.16
C SER A 141 -10.43 -3.72 -13.87
N LEU A 142 -11.45 -3.28 -13.12
CA LEU A 142 -12.67 -2.76 -13.74
C LEU A 142 -12.42 -1.38 -14.38
N PRO A 143 -12.96 -1.12 -15.59
CA PRO A 143 -12.84 0.18 -16.25
C PRO A 143 -13.34 1.35 -15.39
N SER A 144 -14.38 1.13 -14.57
CA SER A 144 -14.92 2.13 -13.66
C SER A 144 -13.90 2.57 -12.61
N PHE A 145 -13.18 1.62 -12.00
CA PHE A 145 -12.13 1.93 -11.04
C PHE A 145 -10.93 2.60 -11.69
N GLN A 146 -10.52 2.13 -12.88
CA GLN A 146 -9.46 2.78 -13.66
C GLN A 146 -9.80 4.23 -14.03
N LYS A 147 -11.06 4.51 -14.37
CA LYS A 147 -11.55 5.88 -14.60
C LYS A 147 -11.53 6.73 -13.33
N ASP A 148 -11.85 6.15 -12.17
CA ASP A 148 -11.74 6.83 -10.89
C ASP A 148 -10.28 7.18 -10.57
N LEU A 149 -9.34 6.24 -10.75
CA LEU A 149 -7.90 6.45 -10.58
C LEU A 149 -7.38 7.58 -11.49
N TYR A 150 -7.79 7.57 -12.77
CA TYR A 150 -7.44 8.62 -13.71
C TYR A 150 -7.94 10.00 -13.24
N ARG A 151 -9.19 10.08 -12.74
CA ARG A 151 -9.78 11.34 -12.28
C ARG A 151 -9.06 11.92 -11.06
N ILE A 152 -8.66 11.06 -10.11
CA ILE A 152 -7.97 11.51 -8.89
C ILE A 152 -6.47 11.70 -9.08
N THR A 153 -5.90 11.30 -10.21
CA THR A 153 -4.51 11.62 -10.54
C THR A 153 -4.47 13.02 -11.16
N LYS A 154 -3.51 13.85 -10.74
CA LYS A 154 -3.28 15.14 -11.40
C LYS A 154 -2.79 14.94 -12.84
N SER A 155 -2.95 15.95 -13.68
CA SER A 155 -2.59 15.87 -15.11
C SER A 155 -1.11 15.56 -15.36
N ASP A 156 -0.24 16.01 -14.46
CA ASP A 156 1.21 15.76 -14.41
C ASP A 156 1.60 14.74 -13.33
N GLY A 157 0.60 14.11 -12.70
CA GLY A 157 0.78 13.11 -11.66
C GLY A 157 0.99 11.71 -12.22
N TYR A 158 1.33 10.80 -11.32
CA TYR A 158 1.61 9.41 -11.64
C TYR A 158 0.65 8.49 -10.91
N CYS A 159 0.18 7.45 -11.61
CA CYS A 159 -0.56 6.35 -11.01
C CYS A 159 0.21 5.05 -11.24
N CYS A 160 0.55 4.34 -10.18
CA CYS A 160 1.23 3.05 -10.22
C CYS A 160 0.35 1.98 -9.60
N ILE A 161 0.12 0.89 -10.33
CA ILE A 161 -0.69 -0.23 -9.84
C ILE A 161 0.24 -1.43 -9.66
N ASN A 162 0.37 -1.91 -8.43
CA ASN A 162 1.02 -3.18 -8.16
C ASN A 162 0.07 -4.29 -8.61
N TYR A 163 0.40 -4.90 -9.75
CA TYR A 163 -0.45 -5.90 -10.37
C TYR A 163 0.33 -7.19 -10.61
N LEU A 164 0.22 -8.13 -9.66
CA LEU A 164 0.68 -9.50 -9.80
C LEU A 164 -0.47 -10.39 -10.29
N ARG A 165 -0.35 -10.91 -11.50
CA ARG A 165 -1.23 -11.95 -12.03
C ARG A 165 -0.41 -13.23 -12.20
N GLU A 166 -0.78 -14.29 -11.49
CA GLU A 166 -0.32 -15.62 -11.87
C GLU A 166 -0.95 -15.94 -13.24
N ILE A 167 -0.09 -16.01 -14.26
CA ILE A 167 -0.48 -16.55 -15.56
C ILE A 167 -0.40 -18.05 -15.37
N MET A 168 -1.56 -18.72 -15.26
CA MET A 168 -1.58 -20.16 -15.40
C MET A 168 -1.09 -20.47 -16.83
N PRO A 169 -0.06 -21.31 -17.01
CA PRO A 169 0.28 -21.79 -18.34
C PRO A 169 -0.95 -22.48 -18.93
N GLU A 170 -1.26 -22.15 -20.19
CA GLU A 170 -2.28 -22.85 -20.99
C GLU A 170 -1.95 -24.34 -21.15
#